data_AF-A0A1B6AQS1-F1
#
_entry.id   AF-A0A1B6AQS1-F1
#
_cell.length_a   1.000
_cell.length_b   1.000
_cell.length_c   1.000
_cell.angle_alpha   90.00
_cell.angle_beta   90.00
_cell.angle_gamma   90.00
#
_symmetry.space_group_name_H-M   'P 1'
#
loop_
_entity.id
_entity.type
_entity.pdbx_description
1 polymer ?
#
loop_
_entity_poly.entity_id
_entity_poly.type
_entity_poly.pdbx_seq_one_letter_code
_entity_poly.pdbx_strand_id
1 'polypeptide(L)'
;MAGFREFLMRFRPVGLPGRAASAGVPADRSAELAAELAPPLSLLEQAEAEARGVRERAVRVTEERRRSAEREADEIVERARARAHAVRAETADRIRRAAEAEAAALLASAECEAAAVRRRAEARMPALLERVTALVNEELGEWGAAAAQVPHVHGTPREGGGP
;
A
#
# COMPACT_ATOMS: atom_id res chain seq x y z
N MET A 1 111.77 -44.96 5.03
CA MET A 1 111.23 -43.63 5.37
C MET A 1 111.12 -42.76 4.10
N ALA A 2 110.24 -43.11 3.15
CA ALA A 2 110.06 -42.36 1.89
C ALA A 2 108.69 -41.67 1.77
N GLY A 3 107.79 -41.79 2.76
CA GLY A 3 106.41 -41.26 2.68
C GLY A 3 106.22 -39.83 3.19
N PHE A 4 107.03 -39.39 4.16
CA PHE A 4 106.78 -38.09 4.81
C PHE A 4 107.22 -36.89 3.95
N ARG A 5 108.32 -37.05 3.20
CA ARG A 5 108.81 -36.02 2.29
C ARG A 5 107.87 -35.81 1.09
N GLU A 6 107.25 -36.88 0.58
CA GLU A 6 106.25 -36.84 -0.49
C GLU A 6 104.96 -36.13 -0.04
N PHE A 7 104.51 -36.42 1.19
CA PHE A 7 103.34 -35.79 1.80
C PHE A 7 103.50 -34.27 1.93
N LEU A 8 104.68 -33.80 2.36
CA LEU A 8 104.96 -32.37 2.50
C LEU A 8 105.08 -31.64 1.15
N MET A 9 105.47 -32.33 0.08
CA MET A 9 105.55 -31.73 -1.27
C MET A 9 104.17 -31.43 -1.87
N ARG A 10 103.10 -32.07 -1.36
CA ARG A 10 101.72 -31.84 -1.80
C ARG A 10 101.10 -30.55 -1.24
N PHE A 11 101.68 -30.00 -0.17
CA PHE A 11 101.29 -28.72 0.41
C PHE A 11 102.20 -27.55 -0.02
N ARG A 12 103.00 -27.73 -1.08
CA ARG A 12 103.73 -26.60 -1.66
C ARG A 12 102.71 -25.58 -2.19
N PRO A 13 102.68 -24.35 -1.65
CA PRO A 13 101.77 -23.32 -2.13
C PRO A 13 102.11 -23.02 -3.59
N VAL A 14 101.14 -23.15 -4.49
CA VAL A 14 101.28 -22.81 -5.91
C VAL A 14 101.19 -21.29 -6.06
N GLY A 15 102.22 -20.58 -5.57
CA GLY A 15 102.30 -19.12 -5.60
C GLY A 15 101.21 -18.40 -4.79
N LEU A 16 101.46 -17.14 -4.46
CA LEU A 16 100.42 -16.25 -3.98
C LEU A 16 99.52 -15.88 -5.17
N PRO A 17 98.18 -15.92 -5.05
CA PRO A 17 97.34 -15.28 -6.06
C PRO A 17 97.80 -13.83 -6.21
N GLY A 18 98.04 -13.41 -7.46
CA GLY A 18 98.50 -12.05 -7.76
C GLY A 18 97.57 -11.00 -7.17
N ARG A 19 98.12 -9.81 -6.91
CA ARG A 19 97.41 -8.64 -6.38
C ARG A 19 96.02 -8.53 -7.00
N ALA A 20 94.96 -8.53 -6.19
CA ALA A 20 93.61 -8.27 -6.67
C ALA A 20 93.63 -6.98 -7.51
N ALA A 21 93.26 -7.08 -8.79
CA ALA A 21 93.05 -5.90 -9.62
C ALA A 21 92.06 -4.97 -8.91
N SER A 22 92.20 -3.65 -9.08
CA SER A 22 91.22 -2.71 -8.52
C SER A 22 89.83 -3.19 -8.93
N ALA A 23 88.97 -3.48 -7.97
CA ALA A 23 87.61 -3.92 -8.23
C ALA A 23 86.95 -2.85 -9.11
N GLY A 24 86.80 -3.15 -10.40
CA GLY A 24 86.17 -2.25 -11.35
C GLY A 24 84.71 -2.10 -10.93
N VAL A 25 84.31 -0.88 -10.61
CA VAL A 25 82.89 -0.55 -10.45
C VAL A 25 82.20 -0.95 -11.76
N PRO A 26 81.09 -1.72 -11.72
CA PRO A 26 80.35 -2.06 -12.93
C PRO A 26 80.06 -0.80 -13.73
N ALA A 27 80.25 -0.85 -15.05
CA ALA A 27 79.94 0.27 -15.93
C ALA A 27 78.51 0.75 -15.67
N ASP A 28 78.32 2.07 -15.55
CA ASP A 28 76.99 2.66 -15.39
C ASP A 28 76.17 2.41 -16.67
N ARG A 29 75.22 1.49 -16.58
CA ARG A 29 74.32 1.05 -17.66
C ARG A 29 72.99 1.81 -17.66
N SER A 30 72.82 2.82 -16.80
CA SER A 30 71.55 3.50 -16.61
C SER A 30 71.02 4.13 -17.90
N ALA A 31 71.90 4.70 -18.74
CA ALA A 31 71.54 5.29 -20.01
C ALA A 31 71.05 4.25 -21.04
N GLU A 32 71.68 3.08 -21.11
CA GLU A 32 71.28 1.97 -22.00
C GLU A 32 69.91 1.42 -21.58
N LEU A 33 69.74 1.15 -20.29
CA LEU A 33 68.47 0.68 -19.72
C LEU A 33 67.35 1.71 -19.92
N ALA A 34 67.64 3.00 -19.74
CA ALA A 34 66.67 4.05 -19.98
C ALA A 34 66.24 4.11 -21.45
N ALA A 35 67.18 3.95 -22.39
CA ALA A 35 66.87 3.91 -23.83
C ALA A 35 66.03 2.68 -24.22
N GLU A 36 66.29 1.52 -23.61
CA GLU A 36 65.51 0.29 -23.83
C GLU A 36 64.11 0.35 -23.21
N LEU A 37 63.97 0.93 -22.01
CA LEU A 37 62.71 0.94 -21.26
C LEU A 37 61.82 2.14 -21.58
N ALA A 38 62.35 3.26 -22.09
CA ALA A 38 61.54 4.43 -22.40
C ALA A 38 60.38 4.14 -23.38
N PRO A 39 60.56 3.39 -24.48
CA PRO A 39 59.46 3.07 -25.38
C PRO A 39 58.33 2.24 -24.75
N PRO A 40 58.57 1.09 -24.10
CA PRO A 40 57.49 0.32 -23.48
C PRO A 40 56.83 1.05 -22.31
N LEU A 41 57.57 1.85 -21.53
CA LEU A 41 56.98 2.65 -20.45
C LEU A 41 56.08 3.77 -21.00
N SER A 42 56.45 4.40 -22.13
CA SER A 42 55.57 5.38 -22.78
C SER A 42 54.26 4.77 -23.28
N LEU A 43 54.30 3.54 -23.81
CA LEU A 43 53.09 2.80 -24.18
C LEU A 43 52.22 2.47 -22.96
N LEU A 44 52.83 2.16 -21.82
CA LEU A 44 52.12 1.93 -20.57
C LEU A 44 51.43 3.20 -20.07
N GLU A 45 52.11 4.35 -20.10
CA GLU A 45 51.53 5.65 -19.73
C GLU A 45 50.31 5.99 -20.60
N GLN A 46 50.39 5.72 -21.91
CA GLN A 46 49.27 5.89 -22.84
C GLN A 46 48.09 4.97 -22.50
N ALA A 47 48.37 3.68 -22.25
CA ALA A 47 47.35 2.71 -21.87
C ALA A 47 46.69 3.06 -20.52
N GLU A 48 47.45 3.56 -19.54
CA GLU A 48 46.92 4.03 -18.27
C GLU A 48 46.02 5.26 -18.43
N ALA A 49 46.43 6.21 -19.28
CA ALA A 49 45.64 7.39 -19.61
C ALA A 49 44.32 7.00 -20.32
N GLU A 50 44.38 6.06 -21.26
CA GLU A 50 43.21 5.53 -21.95
C GLU A 50 42.27 4.82 -20.96
N ALA A 51 42.80 3.93 -20.12
CA ALA A 51 42.02 3.20 -19.13
C ALA A 51 41.35 4.15 -18.12
N ARG A 52 42.04 5.22 -17.70
CA ARG A 52 41.47 6.28 -16.87
C ARG A 52 40.31 6.97 -17.59
N GLY A 53 40.50 7.36 -18.85
CA GLY A 53 39.46 7.98 -19.66
C GLY A 53 38.24 7.09 -19.87
N VAL A 54 38.43 5.78 -20.08
CA VAL A 54 37.33 4.81 -20.19
C VAL A 54 36.54 4.74 -18.89
N ARG A 55 37.21 4.64 -17.73
CA ARG A 55 36.55 4.59 -16.42
C ARG A 55 35.74 5.86 -16.13
N GLU A 56 36.32 7.03 -16.41
CA GLU A 56 35.63 8.31 -16.20
C GLU A 56 34.38 8.43 -17.08
N ARG A 57 34.47 8.04 -18.36
CA ARG A 57 33.30 8.00 -19.26
C ARG A 57 32.24 7.02 -18.77
N ALA A 58 32.64 5.83 -18.34
CA ALA A 58 31.72 4.82 -17.82
C ALA A 58 30.95 5.34 -16.59
N VAL A 59 31.64 6.00 -15.65
CA VAL A 59 30.99 6.63 -14.48
C VAL A 59 29.97 7.69 -14.92
N ARG A 60 30.34 8.60 -15.83
CA ARG A 60 29.41 9.64 -16.32
C ARG A 60 28.16 9.06 -16.98
N VAL A 61 28.35 8.11 -17.89
CA VAL A 61 27.24 7.43 -18.59
C VAL A 61 26.35 6.69 -17.60
N THR A 62 26.93 6.07 -16.56
CA THR A 62 26.16 5.34 -15.55
C THR A 62 25.31 6.29 -14.71
N GLU A 63 25.87 7.42 -14.28
CA GLU A 63 25.12 8.45 -13.54
C GLU A 63 24.04 9.13 -14.40
N GLU A 64 24.29 9.34 -15.69
CA GLU A 64 23.27 9.84 -16.62
C GLU A 64 22.12 8.84 -16.79
N ARG A 65 22.44 7.56 -16.99
CA ARG A 65 21.43 6.50 -17.08
C ARG A 65 20.63 6.35 -15.80
N ARG A 66 21.28 6.39 -14.63
CA ARG A 66 20.62 6.33 -13.33
C ARG A 66 19.63 7.48 -13.16
N ARG A 67 20.08 8.72 -13.40
CA ARG A 67 19.21 9.90 -13.33
C ARG A 67 18.06 9.85 -14.34
N SER A 68 18.28 9.28 -15.52
CA SER A 68 17.21 9.11 -16.52
C SER A 68 16.18 8.08 -16.07
N ALA A 69 16.64 6.94 -15.54
CA ALA A 69 15.76 5.90 -15.02
C ALA A 69 14.96 6.36 -13.81
N GLU A 70 15.56 7.15 -12.91
CA GLU A 70 14.87 7.79 -11.78
C GLU A 70 13.73 8.70 -12.27
N ARG A 71 14.01 9.58 -13.24
CA ARG A 71 12.97 10.44 -13.83
C ARG A 71 11.84 9.65 -14.50
N GLU A 72 12.19 8.63 -15.28
CA GLU A 72 11.19 7.78 -15.93
C GLU A 72 10.32 7.03 -14.92
N ALA A 73 10.92 6.54 -13.84
CA ALA A 73 10.20 5.89 -12.74
C ALA A 73 9.23 6.87 -12.06
N ASP A 74 9.67 8.09 -11.77
CA ASP A 74 8.81 9.14 -11.19
C ASP A 74 7.63 9.48 -12.11
N GLU A 75 7.88 9.62 -13.42
CA GLU A 75 6.83 9.86 -14.41
C GLU A 75 5.82 8.71 -14.51
N ILE A 76 6.28 7.45 -14.39
CA ILE A 76 5.40 6.28 -14.35
C ILE A 76 4.53 6.31 -13.09
N VAL A 77 5.13 6.59 -11.93
CA VAL A 77 4.40 6.64 -10.65
C VAL A 77 3.36 7.76 -10.65
N GLU A 78 3.71 8.95 -11.12
CA GLU A 78 2.78 10.08 -11.19
C GLU A 78 1.62 9.80 -12.16
N ARG A 79 1.90 9.23 -13.33
CA ARG A 79 0.82 8.78 -14.26
C ARG A 79 -0.06 7.72 -13.64
N ALA A 80 0.51 6.77 -12.92
CA ALA A 80 -0.24 5.71 -12.25
C ALA A 80 -1.15 6.29 -11.14
N ARG A 81 -0.65 7.25 -10.35
CA ARG A 81 -1.43 7.96 -9.33
C ARG A 81 -2.59 8.74 -9.95
N ALA A 82 -2.32 9.53 -10.98
CA ALA A 82 -3.35 10.30 -11.67
C ALA A 82 -4.45 9.37 -12.24
N ARG A 83 -4.07 8.25 -12.85
CA ARG A 83 -5.01 7.26 -13.37
C ARG A 83 -5.81 6.59 -12.26
N ALA A 84 -5.17 6.23 -11.15
CA ALA A 84 -5.87 5.64 -10.00
C ALA A 84 -6.92 6.61 -9.42
N HIS A 85 -6.59 7.89 -9.30
CA HIS A 85 -7.55 8.92 -8.87
C HIS A 85 -8.74 9.05 -9.84
N ALA A 86 -8.48 9.10 -11.15
CA ALA A 86 -9.54 9.17 -12.15
C ALA A 86 -10.48 7.96 -12.08
N VAL A 87 -9.94 6.75 -12.01
CA VAL A 87 -10.74 5.51 -11.90
C VAL A 87 -11.58 5.49 -10.63
N ARG A 88 -11.01 5.91 -9.49
CA ARG A 88 -11.78 6.00 -8.22
C ARG A 88 -12.92 7.00 -8.32
N ALA A 89 -12.66 8.18 -8.89
CA ALA A 89 -13.69 9.22 -9.07
C ALA A 89 -14.83 8.74 -9.97
N GLU A 90 -14.50 8.14 -11.12
CA GLU A 90 -15.48 7.57 -12.05
C GLU A 90 -16.30 6.45 -11.41
N THR A 91 -15.64 5.57 -10.66
CA THR A 91 -16.31 4.45 -9.98
C THR A 91 -17.24 4.96 -8.87
N ALA A 92 -16.80 5.94 -8.08
CA ALA A 92 -17.62 6.56 -7.04
C ALA A 92 -18.85 7.26 -7.63
N ASP A 93 -18.70 7.98 -8.74
CA ASP A 93 -19.81 8.61 -9.46
C ASP A 93 -20.81 7.56 -10.00
N ARG A 94 -20.31 6.46 -10.56
CA ARG A 94 -21.15 5.34 -11.02
C ARG A 94 -21.94 4.71 -9.88
N ILE A 95 -21.28 4.40 -8.76
CA ILE A 95 -21.93 3.83 -7.57
C ILE A 95 -22.99 4.78 -7.03
N ARG A 96 -22.67 6.08 -6.92
CA ARG A 96 -23.62 7.09 -6.44
C ARG A 96 -24.86 7.14 -7.33
N ARG A 97 -24.69 7.23 -8.65
CA ARG A 97 -25.84 7.27 -9.58
C ARG A 97 -26.70 6.01 -9.51
N ALA A 98 -26.08 4.84 -9.36
CA ALA A 98 -26.82 3.59 -9.17
C ALA A 98 -27.64 3.61 -7.88
N ALA A 99 -27.03 4.03 -6.76
CA ALA A 99 -27.71 4.16 -5.48
C ALA A 99 -28.85 5.19 -5.51
N GLU A 100 -28.66 6.33 -6.18
CA GLU A 100 -29.71 7.34 -6.38
C GLU A 100 -30.89 6.78 -7.19
N ALA A 101 -30.62 6.02 -8.26
CA ALA A 101 -31.65 5.39 -9.07
C ALA A 101 -32.43 4.31 -8.28
N GLU A 102 -31.73 3.49 -7.49
CA GLU A 102 -32.34 2.50 -6.61
C GLU A 102 -33.21 3.15 -5.53
N ALA A 103 -32.71 4.22 -4.89
CA ALA A 103 -33.46 4.97 -3.89
C ALA A 103 -34.72 5.61 -4.49
N ALA A 104 -34.63 6.18 -5.68
CA ALA A 104 -35.78 6.76 -6.39
C ALA A 104 -36.83 5.69 -6.74
N ALA A 105 -36.40 4.52 -7.21
CA ALA A 105 -37.29 3.40 -7.50
C ALA A 105 -37.99 2.88 -6.24
N LEU A 106 -37.25 2.76 -5.13
CA LEU A 106 -37.80 2.32 -3.84
C LEU A 106 -38.84 3.33 -3.32
N LEU A 107 -38.55 4.63 -3.40
CA LEU A 107 -39.48 5.67 -2.98
C LEU A 107 -40.77 5.64 -3.82
N ALA A 108 -40.66 5.52 -5.14
CA ALA A 108 -41.82 5.43 -6.02
C ALA A 108 -42.68 4.19 -5.71
N SER A 109 -42.06 3.04 -5.39
CA SER A 109 -42.79 1.84 -4.95
C SER A 109 -43.51 2.07 -3.63
N ALA A 110 -42.83 2.66 -2.65
CA ALA A 110 -43.40 2.96 -1.34
C ALA A 110 -44.58 3.94 -1.43
N GLU A 111 -44.48 4.96 -2.29
CA GLU A 111 -45.56 5.90 -2.55
C GLU A 111 -46.78 5.21 -3.19
N CYS A 112 -46.55 4.34 -4.16
CA CYS A 112 -47.60 3.53 -4.78
C CYS A 112 -48.32 2.63 -3.76
N GLU A 113 -47.54 1.95 -2.91
CA GLU A 113 -48.06 1.10 -1.84
C GLU A 113 -48.85 1.89 -0.80
N ALA A 114 -48.30 3.01 -0.34
CA ALA A 114 -48.97 3.90 0.62
C ALA A 114 -50.29 4.44 0.04
N ALA A 115 -50.32 4.82 -1.24
CA ALA A 115 -51.54 5.21 -1.93
C ALA A 115 -52.55 4.06 -2.02
N ALA A 116 -52.09 2.82 -2.28
CA ALA A 116 -52.97 1.66 -2.30
C ALA A 116 -53.56 1.33 -0.92
N VAL A 117 -52.79 1.48 0.16
CA VAL A 117 -53.27 1.32 1.54
C VAL A 117 -54.29 2.40 1.88
N ARG A 118 -54.03 3.68 1.56
CA ARG A 118 -54.98 4.78 1.78
C ARG A 118 -56.31 4.53 1.09
N ARG A 119 -56.30 4.19 -0.21
CA ARG A 119 -57.52 3.84 -0.95
C ARG A 119 -58.30 2.69 -0.31
N ARG A 120 -57.60 1.65 0.15
CA ARG A 120 -58.22 0.52 0.86
C ARG A 120 -58.82 0.93 2.21
N ALA A 121 -58.15 1.81 2.94
CA ALA A 121 -58.66 2.35 4.19
C ALA A 121 -59.92 3.18 3.94
N GLU A 122 -59.89 4.12 2.99
CA GLU A 122 -61.03 4.95 2.59
C GLU A 122 -62.24 4.11 2.19
N ALA A 123 -62.04 3.04 1.40
CA ALA A 123 -63.12 2.16 0.99
C ALA A 123 -63.76 1.36 2.14
N ARG A 124 -63.00 1.04 3.20
CA ARG A 124 -63.47 0.20 4.32
C ARG A 124 -63.91 1.00 5.55
N MET A 125 -63.48 2.26 5.67
CA MET A 125 -63.71 3.10 6.84
C MET A 125 -65.20 3.29 7.17
N PRO A 126 -66.11 3.56 6.20
CA PRO A 126 -67.52 3.79 6.52
C PRO A 126 -68.16 2.59 7.22
N ALA A 127 -67.98 1.38 6.68
CA ALA A 127 -68.54 0.16 7.27
C ALA A 127 -67.95 -0.16 8.66
N LEU A 128 -66.67 0.16 8.89
CA LEU A 128 -66.05 0.00 10.20
C LEU A 128 -66.60 1.02 11.21
N LEU A 129 -66.79 2.28 10.79
CA LEU A 129 -67.39 3.32 11.64
C LEU A 129 -68.83 2.97 12.01
N GLU A 130 -69.65 2.54 11.04
CA GLU A 130 -71.02 2.07 11.28
C GLU A 130 -71.05 0.96 12.34
N ARG A 131 -70.19 -0.04 12.20
CA ARG A 131 -70.10 -1.14 13.16
C ARG A 131 -69.69 -0.68 14.56
N VAL A 132 -68.71 0.22 14.67
CA VAL A 132 -68.30 0.78 15.97
C VAL A 132 -69.43 1.60 16.59
N THR A 133 -70.11 2.44 15.82
CA THR A 133 -71.27 3.21 16.32
C THR A 133 -72.41 2.32 16.79
N ALA A 134 -72.68 1.21 16.09
CA ALA A 134 -73.69 0.24 16.50
C ALA A 134 -73.34 -0.40 17.85
N LEU A 135 -72.09 -0.83 18.03
CA LEU A 135 -71.62 -1.43 19.29
C LEU A 135 -71.70 -0.44 20.46
N VAL A 136 -71.29 0.82 20.26
CA VAL A 136 -71.37 1.85 21.30
C VAL A 136 -72.83 2.14 21.68
N ASN A 137 -73.73 2.21 20.69
CA ASN A 137 -75.15 2.43 20.96
C ASN A 137 -75.79 1.26 21.72
N GLU A 138 -75.39 0.02 21.41
CA GLU A 138 -75.81 -1.18 22.13
C GLU A 138 -75.38 -1.12 23.60
N GLU A 139 -74.09 -0.83 23.86
CA GLU A 139 -73.54 -0.70 25.22
C GLU A 139 -74.21 0.43 26.02
N LEU A 140 -74.44 1.60 25.40
CA LEU A 140 -75.14 2.71 26.05
C LEU A 140 -76.62 2.38 26.33
N GLY A 141 -77.26 1.61 25.45
CA GLY A 141 -78.63 1.11 25.65
C GLY A 141 -78.73 0.16 26.84
N GLU A 142 -77.78 -0.75 26.99
CA GLU A 142 -77.68 -1.66 28.13
C GLU A 142 -77.45 -0.90 29.45
N TRP A 143 -76.58 0.12 29.46
CA TRP A 143 -76.37 0.97 30.62
C TRP A 143 -77.60 1.83 30.99
N GLY A 144 -78.29 2.38 30.00
CA GLY A 144 -79.55 3.11 30.21
C GLY A 144 -80.67 2.21 30.74
N ALA A 145 -80.77 0.97 30.24
CA ALA A 145 -81.72 -0.02 30.73
C ALA A 145 -81.39 -0.51 32.14
N ALA A 146 -80.12 -0.61 32.51
CA ALA A 146 -79.69 -0.92 33.88
C ALA A 146 -80.00 0.23 34.85
N ALA A 147 -79.83 1.49 34.43
CA ALA A 147 -80.21 2.66 35.23
C ALA A 147 -81.73 2.79 35.43
N ALA A 148 -82.55 2.38 34.46
CA ALA A 148 -84.00 2.37 34.55
C ALA A 148 -84.58 1.22 35.41
N GLN A 149 -83.79 0.18 35.71
CA GLN A 149 -84.19 -0.97 36.53
C GLN A 149 -83.94 -0.79 38.03
N VAL A 150 -83.43 0.36 38.49
CA VAL A 150 -83.36 0.67 39.92
C VAL A 150 -84.80 0.82 40.46
N PRO A 151 -85.29 -0.06 41.35
CA PRO A 151 -86.67 0.00 41.79
C PRO A 151 -86.85 1.23 42.70
N HIS A 152 -87.79 2.10 42.33
CA HIS A 152 -88.39 3.03 43.28
C HIS A 152 -89.08 2.20 44.36
N VAL A 153 -88.43 2.06 45.52
CA VAL A 153 -89.03 1.48 46.73
C VAL A 153 -90.12 2.45 47.20
N HIS A 154 -91.35 2.23 46.75
CA HIS A 154 -92.53 2.88 47.32
C HIS A 154 -92.79 2.28 48.70
N GLY A 155 -92.53 3.08 49.74
CA GLY A 155 -92.88 2.78 51.12
C GLY A 155 -94.39 2.59 51.28
N THR A 156 -94.77 1.59 52.06
CA THR A 156 -96.14 1.34 52.48
C THR A 156 -96.58 2.37 53.53
N PRO A 157 -97.79 2.97 53.43
CA PRO A 157 -98.42 3.57 54.59
C PRO A 157 -99.21 2.48 55.33
N ARG A 158 -98.77 2.23 56.56
CA ARG A 158 -99.45 1.42 57.56
C ARG A 158 -100.55 2.27 58.19
N GLU A 159 -101.78 2.16 57.70
CA GLU A 159 -102.94 2.74 58.38
C GLU A 159 -103.48 1.77 59.44
N GLY A 160 -103.28 2.16 60.70
CA GLY A 160 -104.07 1.65 61.81
C GLY A 160 -105.34 2.48 61.95
N GLY A 161 -106.47 1.80 62.12
CA GLY A 161 -107.75 2.44 62.43
C GLY A 161 -108.72 1.40 63.00
N GLY A 162 -108.78 1.33 64.33
CA GLY A 162 -109.82 0.62 65.07
C GLY A 162 -110.50 1.58 66.06
N PRO A 163 -111.82 1.49 66.19
CA PRO A 163 -112.51 1.59 67.46
C PRO A 163 -113.01 0.22 67.95
#